data_AF-A0A9B0HDG2-F1
#
_entry.id   AF-A0A9B0HDG2-F1
#
_cell.length_a   1.000
_cell.length_b   1.000
_cell.length_c   1.000
_cell.angle_alpha   90.00
_cell.angle_beta   90.00
_cell.angle_gamma   90.00
#
_symmetry.space_group_name_H-M   'P 1'
#
loop_
_entity.id
_entity.type
_entity.pdbx_description
1 polymer ?
#
loop_
_entity_poly.entity_id
_entity_poly.type
_entity_poly.pdbx_seq_one_letter_code
_entity_poly.pdbx_strand_id
1 'polypeptide(L)'
;MAPGHPQEKVPSLAFKTPADLTALRSPRNRPPVPCLRASACNALAAARPLLGPPDLTSPGSRRPSVMALLAPGSAVPSALVALMVFRAPAWACLLCFTSHKERVRICQIFAGIEGPELEKCEEAFTAAFKGLLDAEINYDERSRLHDAFTQMTHSLQEMATAQGSFKVAFPDAAEKMRKVIMQLEEVRACIPPCGLQEVARRFHCRGCYSTVCDLPLDCPVQDLTVTRGHQAKFSCTVNFQLPKEEITYSWKFAGGGVRTQDVSYFEDLPQARGNLARIRPVQPAHRGTFSCVILHDQLPLARLYFFLNVTGAPSRGETELQVSFREVLRWAPLEAEMIEPWRPSLGELLARPEALTLSNQCLLAAVAALASVSATLVGWMFFRWYFKGN
;
A
#
# COMPACT_ATOMS: atom_id res chain seq x y z
N MET A 1 -17.85 -4.45 -55.18
CA MET A 1 -17.72 -3.38 -56.19
C MET A 1 -17.97 -2.04 -55.53
N ALA A 2 -17.22 -1.00 -55.91
CA ALA A 2 -17.53 0.41 -55.60
C ALA A 2 -18.42 1.00 -56.74
N PRO A 3 -18.86 2.29 -56.77
CA PRO A 3 -18.20 3.54 -56.31
C PRO A 3 -18.92 4.22 -55.12
N GLY A 4 -18.50 5.37 -54.57
CA GLY A 4 -17.27 6.17 -54.76
C GLY A 4 -17.40 7.56 -54.07
N HIS A 5 -16.33 8.07 -53.46
CA HIS A 5 -16.28 9.38 -52.77
C HIS A 5 -15.84 10.53 -53.69
N PRO A 6 -16.21 11.79 -53.39
CA PRO A 6 -15.30 12.72 -52.69
C PRO A 6 -15.87 13.10 -51.30
N GLN A 7 -15.08 13.40 -50.24
CA GLN A 7 -14.18 14.55 -50.00
C GLN A 7 -14.83 15.94 -50.03
N GLU A 8 -14.88 16.57 -48.85
CA GLU A 8 -14.23 17.87 -48.66
C GLU A 8 -13.43 17.85 -47.34
N LYS A 9 -12.27 18.52 -47.33
CA LYS A 9 -11.30 18.69 -46.23
C LYS A 9 -10.67 20.09 -46.43
N VAL A 10 -9.49 20.38 -45.84
CA VAL A 10 -8.64 21.57 -46.15
C VAL A 10 -9.08 22.87 -45.42
N PRO A 11 -8.18 23.71 -44.85
CA PRO A 11 -6.85 23.42 -44.26
C PRO A 11 -6.50 24.24 -42.99
N SER A 12 -5.24 24.05 -42.53
CA SER A 12 -4.28 25.05 -41.95
C SER A 12 -3.70 24.55 -40.61
N LEU A 13 -2.40 24.27 -40.40
CA LEU A 13 -1.11 24.88 -40.85
C LEU A 13 -0.88 26.31 -40.34
N ALA A 14 0.31 26.74 -39.91
CA ALA A 14 1.50 26.02 -39.39
C ALA A 14 2.51 27.05 -38.79
N PHE A 15 3.37 26.61 -37.87
CA PHE A 15 4.74 27.12 -37.58
C PHE A 15 5.09 28.62 -37.78
N LYS A 16 5.54 29.29 -36.69
CA LYS A 16 6.96 29.70 -36.51
C LYS A 16 7.27 30.44 -35.19
N THR A 17 8.36 30.02 -34.55
CA THR A 17 9.29 30.80 -33.69
C THR A 17 10.45 31.34 -34.58
N PRO A 18 11.52 32.05 -34.10
CA PRO A 18 11.97 32.33 -32.72
C PRO A 18 12.51 33.78 -32.46
N ALA A 19 13.17 33.95 -31.29
CA ALA A 19 14.23 34.92 -30.99
C ALA A 19 13.83 36.41 -30.83
N ASP A 20 14.55 37.28 -30.11
CA ASP A 20 15.65 37.10 -29.12
C ASP A 20 15.73 38.31 -28.17
N LEU A 21 16.44 38.18 -27.03
CA LEU A 21 17.34 39.22 -26.46
C LEU A 21 17.99 38.76 -25.15
N THR A 22 19.23 39.19 -24.90
CA THR A 22 20.17 38.47 -24.02
C THR A 22 20.93 39.36 -23.03
N ALA A 23 21.44 38.71 -21.98
CA ALA A 23 22.77 38.91 -21.35
C ALA A 23 22.93 39.77 -20.07
N LEU A 24 24.12 39.57 -19.47
CA LEU A 24 24.71 40.19 -18.26
C LEU A 24 24.18 39.63 -16.91
N ARG A 25 25.03 39.23 -15.94
CA ARG A 25 26.50 39.02 -15.94
C ARG A 25 26.93 38.12 -14.75
N SER A 26 28.01 37.36 -14.91
CA SER A 26 28.81 36.75 -13.82
C SER A 26 30.18 37.45 -13.80
N PRO A 27 30.91 37.57 -12.65
CA PRO A 27 31.85 36.49 -12.25
C PRO A 27 32.24 36.40 -10.74
N ARG A 28 32.70 35.23 -10.27
CA ARG A 28 34.08 35.00 -9.74
C ARG A 28 34.32 33.55 -9.23
N ASN A 29 35.56 33.25 -8.85
CA ASN A 29 36.18 31.92 -8.73
C ASN A 29 36.76 31.63 -7.32
N ARG A 30 37.14 30.36 -7.11
CA ARG A 30 38.25 29.85 -6.25
C ARG A 30 37.94 29.53 -4.74
N PRO A 31 38.78 28.72 -4.04
CA PRO A 31 38.39 27.33 -3.71
C PRO A 31 38.53 26.93 -2.20
N PRO A 32 38.28 25.66 -1.79
CA PRO A 32 38.10 25.28 -0.37
C PRO A 32 39.23 24.46 0.29
N VAL A 33 39.28 24.48 1.63
CA VAL A 33 39.89 23.46 2.55
C VAL A 33 39.26 23.58 3.97
N PRO A 34 39.44 22.62 4.92
CA PRO A 34 38.40 22.27 5.90
C PRO A 34 38.78 22.37 7.41
N CYS A 35 37.81 22.06 8.29
CA CYS A 35 37.97 21.50 9.65
C CYS A 35 36.60 20.97 10.13
N LEU A 36 36.43 20.28 11.27
CA LEU A 36 37.04 19.06 11.86
C LEU A 36 36.41 18.88 13.26
N ARG A 37 35.62 17.80 13.47
CA ARG A 37 35.28 17.16 14.77
C ARG A 37 34.47 17.93 15.86
N ALA A 38 34.07 17.13 16.85
CA ALA A 38 33.45 17.44 18.15
C ALA A 38 31.98 17.92 18.12
N SER A 39 31.10 17.51 19.05
CA SER A 39 31.16 16.34 19.97
C SER A 39 29.75 15.84 20.27
N ALA A 40 29.60 14.55 20.56
CA ALA A 40 28.43 14.06 21.30
C ALA A 40 28.58 14.41 22.79
N CYS A 41 27.47 14.54 23.51
CA CYS A 41 27.40 14.61 24.97
C CYS A 41 26.27 13.73 25.47
N ASN A 42 26.54 12.93 26.50
CA ASN A 42 25.58 12.00 27.07
C ASN A 42 24.59 12.70 28.01
N ALA A 43 23.36 12.19 28.08
CA ALA A 43 22.49 12.37 29.24
C ALA A 43 22.53 11.09 30.08
N LEU A 44 22.79 11.20 31.38
CA LEU A 44 22.75 10.09 32.32
C LEU A 44 21.31 9.87 32.82
N ALA A 45 20.92 8.60 32.99
CA ALA A 45 19.88 8.19 33.92
C ALA A 45 20.51 7.23 34.95
N ALA A 46 20.12 7.32 36.21
CA ALA A 46 20.89 6.77 37.34
C ALA A 46 20.35 5.44 37.88
N ALA A 47 21.24 4.65 38.50
CA ALA A 47 20.90 3.47 39.31
C ALA A 47 21.72 3.43 40.61
N ARG A 48 21.09 3.00 41.70
CA ARG A 48 21.62 2.72 43.06
C ARG A 48 20.70 1.65 43.68
N PRO A 49 21.18 0.70 44.52
CA PRO A 49 21.86 0.90 45.82
C PRO A 49 23.34 0.41 45.80
N LEU A 50 24.25 0.60 46.77
CA LEU A 50 24.27 0.85 48.24
C LEU A 50 24.18 -0.40 49.18
N LEU A 51 25.35 -0.82 49.69
CA LEU A 51 25.63 -1.51 50.99
C LEU A 51 25.05 -2.95 51.19
N GLY A 52 25.69 -3.90 51.90
CA GLY A 52 26.98 -3.92 52.61
C GLY A 52 27.41 -5.35 53.08
N PRO A 53 28.62 -5.54 53.66
CA PRO A 53 29.27 -6.85 53.99
C PRO A 53 29.04 -7.28 55.49
N PRO A 54 29.76 -8.22 56.18
CA PRO A 54 31.04 -8.92 55.86
C PRO A 54 31.27 -10.40 56.37
N ASP A 55 32.53 -10.85 56.24
CA ASP A 55 33.29 -11.87 57.02
C ASP A 55 32.92 -13.37 56.98
N LEU A 56 33.83 -14.33 57.20
CA LEU A 56 35.30 -14.30 57.50
C LEU A 56 36.13 -14.77 56.25
N THR A 57 37.29 -15.49 56.19
CA THR A 57 38.17 -16.25 57.12
C THR A 57 39.61 -16.42 56.52
N SER A 58 40.53 -17.14 57.21
CA SER A 58 41.95 -17.38 56.84
C SER A 58 42.48 -18.63 57.63
N PRO A 59 43.78 -19.08 57.62
CA PRO A 59 44.99 -18.57 56.91
C PRO A 59 45.98 -19.62 56.32
N GLY A 60 47.04 -19.13 55.63
CA GLY A 60 48.36 -19.78 55.49
C GLY A 60 48.79 -20.14 54.05
N SER A 61 50.08 -20.24 53.68
CA SER A 61 51.33 -19.80 54.35
C SER A 61 52.53 -19.85 53.36
N ARG A 62 53.51 -18.95 53.49
CA ARG A 62 54.86 -18.91 52.84
C ARG A 62 54.97 -18.67 51.31
N ARG A 63 55.56 -17.51 50.97
CA ARG A 63 56.54 -17.26 49.89
C ARG A 63 57.95 -17.73 50.36
N PRO A 64 59.07 -17.72 49.58
CA PRO A 64 59.32 -16.90 48.37
C PRO A 64 60.21 -17.46 47.21
N SER A 65 60.31 -16.63 46.16
CA SER A 65 61.50 -16.35 45.31
C SER A 65 61.86 -17.18 44.06
N VAL A 66 62.44 -16.42 43.11
CA VAL A 66 63.23 -16.77 41.90
C VAL A 66 62.48 -17.18 40.62
N MET A 67 62.96 -16.65 39.49
CA MET A 67 62.51 -16.90 38.11
C MET A 67 63.35 -18.00 37.45
N ALA A 68 62.75 -18.83 36.59
CA ALA A 68 63.40 -19.31 35.36
C ALA A 68 62.36 -19.88 34.36
N LEU A 69 62.74 -19.91 33.09
CA LEU A 69 61.94 -20.33 31.94
C LEU A 69 61.60 -21.84 31.96
N LEU A 70 60.47 -22.23 31.35
CA LEU A 70 60.45 -22.96 30.07
C LEU A 70 59.04 -23.02 29.47
N ALA A 71 58.96 -23.29 28.16
CA ALA A 71 57.73 -23.50 27.36
C ALA A 71 57.48 -25.03 27.19
N PRO A 72 56.48 -25.55 26.44
CA PRO A 72 55.47 -24.88 25.59
C PRO A 72 54.03 -25.45 25.68
N GLY A 73 53.12 -25.02 24.78
CA GLY A 73 52.20 -25.96 24.12
C GLY A 73 50.70 -25.96 24.50
N SER A 74 49.93 -24.99 24.02
CA SER A 74 48.69 -25.23 23.23
C SER A 74 48.18 -23.88 22.67
N ALA A 75 47.99 -23.64 21.37
CA ALA A 75 47.47 -24.48 20.28
C ALA A 75 45.93 -24.63 20.25
N VAL A 76 45.21 -23.54 20.50
CA VAL A 76 43.94 -23.27 19.79
C VAL A 76 44.20 -22.07 18.88
N PRO A 77 44.24 -22.23 17.55
CA PRO A 77 44.39 -21.09 16.65
C PRO A 77 43.09 -20.28 16.66
N SER A 78 43.18 -18.98 16.97
CA SER A 78 42.18 -18.02 16.50
C SER A 78 42.29 -17.95 14.98
N ALA A 79 41.64 -18.90 14.30
CA ALA A 79 41.48 -18.88 12.86
C ALA A 79 40.88 -17.52 12.49
N LEU A 80 41.62 -16.74 11.71
CA LEU A 80 41.14 -15.49 11.17
C LEU A 80 39.86 -15.80 10.40
N VAL A 81 38.71 -15.41 10.96
CA VAL A 81 37.50 -15.17 10.18
C VAL A 81 37.73 -13.88 9.39
N ALA A 82 38.72 -13.94 8.51
CA ALA A 82 38.64 -13.29 7.24
C ALA A 82 37.39 -13.88 6.56
N LEU A 83 36.24 -13.25 6.85
CA LEU A 83 35.19 -13.16 5.87
C LEU A 83 35.84 -12.50 4.65
N MET A 84 36.37 -13.37 3.79
CA MET A 84 36.48 -13.14 2.37
C MET A 84 35.06 -12.92 1.88
N VAL A 85 34.57 -11.71 2.13
CA VAL A 85 33.75 -10.99 1.16
C VAL A 85 34.61 -11.02 -0.10
N PHE A 86 34.43 -12.08 -0.88
CA PHE A 86 34.74 -12.04 -2.30
C PHE A 86 34.12 -10.74 -2.78
N ARG A 87 34.96 -9.76 -3.09
CA ARG A 87 34.55 -8.60 -3.87
C ARG A 87 34.19 -9.18 -5.23
N ALA A 88 32.95 -9.68 -5.31
CA ALA A 88 32.41 -10.34 -6.48
C ALA A 88 32.70 -9.41 -7.64
N PRO A 89 33.48 -9.85 -8.64
CA PRO A 89 33.86 -8.98 -9.73
C PRO A 89 32.59 -8.65 -10.50
N ALA A 90 32.00 -7.50 -10.20
CA ALA A 90 32.31 -6.31 -10.97
C ALA A 90 32.67 -6.67 -12.43
N TRP A 91 31.69 -7.32 -13.09
CA TRP A 91 31.53 -7.64 -14.51
C TRP A 91 30.04 -7.69 -14.86
N ALA A 92 29.18 -7.12 -14.01
CA ALA A 92 28.04 -7.90 -13.58
C ALA A 92 26.84 -7.89 -14.54
N CYS A 93 26.56 -6.77 -15.24
CA CYS A 93 25.47 -6.75 -16.22
C CYS A 93 25.68 -7.81 -17.32
N LEU A 94 26.91 -7.94 -17.83
CA LEU A 94 27.27 -8.93 -18.83
C LEU A 94 26.94 -10.37 -18.36
N LEU A 95 27.16 -10.68 -17.08
CA LEU A 95 26.87 -12.00 -16.50
C LEU A 95 25.37 -12.29 -16.40
N CYS A 96 24.52 -11.25 -16.33
CA CYS A 96 23.06 -11.40 -16.27
C CYS A 96 22.41 -11.64 -17.63
N PHE A 97 23.08 -11.26 -18.73
CA PHE A 97 22.52 -11.33 -20.09
C PHE A 97 23.32 -12.22 -21.05
N THR A 98 24.46 -12.80 -20.62
CA THR A 98 25.21 -13.80 -21.38
C THR A 98 25.58 -14.99 -20.50
N SER A 99 25.45 -16.21 -21.02
CA SER A 99 25.91 -17.42 -20.34
C SER A 99 27.42 -17.62 -20.50
N HIS A 100 27.99 -18.47 -19.66
CA HIS A 100 29.38 -18.93 -19.80
C HIS A 100 29.62 -19.61 -21.16
N LYS A 101 28.64 -20.38 -21.66
CA LYS A 101 28.77 -21.14 -22.92
C LYS A 101 28.86 -20.23 -24.14
N GLU A 102 28.13 -19.10 -24.15
CA GLU A 102 28.17 -18.14 -25.25
C GLU A 102 29.50 -17.37 -25.29
N ARG A 103 30.03 -16.96 -24.13
CA ARG A 103 31.35 -16.29 -24.05
C ARG A 103 32.48 -17.19 -24.52
N VAL A 104 32.52 -18.43 -24.04
CA VAL A 104 33.49 -19.45 -24.51
C VAL A 104 33.34 -19.66 -26.02
N ARG A 105 32.11 -19.82 -26.52
CA ARG A 105 31.85 -20.03 -27.96
C ARG A 105 32.34 -18.87 -28.84
N ILE A 106 32.20 -17.62 -28.41
CA ILE A 106 32.79 -16.47 -29.12
C ILE A 106 34.31 -16.63 -29.19
N CYS A 107 34.97 -16.94 -28.07
CA CYS A 107 36.42 -17.11 -28.04
C CYS A 107 36.91 -18.33 -28.82
N GLN A 108 36.16 -19.42 -28.88
CA GLN A 108 36.48 -20.58 -29.71
C GLN A 108 36.50 -20.27 -31.22
N ILE A 109 35.71 -19.29 -31.67
CA ILE A 109 35.71 -18.84 -33.07
C ILE A 109 36.87 -17.85 -33.33
N PHE A 110 37.26 -17.04 -32.35
CA PHE A 110 38.41 -16.13 -32.47
C PHE A 110 39.78 -16.81 -32.33
N ALA A 111 39.90 -17.85 -31.50
CA ALA A 111 41.18 -18.40 -31.03
C ALA A 111 41.36 -19.92 -31.23
N GLY A 112 40.32 -20.63 -31.71
CA GLY A 112 40.32 -22.09 -31.80
C GLY A 112 39.73 -22.77 -30.56
N ILE A 113 39.45 -24.06 -30.67
CA ILE A 113 38.61 -24.80 -29.70
C ILE A 113 39.33 -25.03 -28.36
N GLU A 114 40.65 -25.19 -28.38
CA GLU A 114 41.53 -25.43 -27.22
C GLU A 114 42.89 -24.74 -27.42
N GLY A 115 43.57 -24.38 -26.32
CA GLY A 115 44.94 -23.84 -26.33
C GLY A 115 45.10 -22.47 -25.67
N PRO A 116 46.34 -21.97 -25.49
CA PRO A 116 46.62 -20.78 -24.68
C PRO A 116 46.15 -19.44 -25.30
N GLU A 117 45.70 -19.41 -26.55
CA GLU A 117 45.02 -18.22 -27.10
C GLU A 117 43.53 -18.17 -26.71
N LEU A 118 42.90 -19.31 -26.38
CA LEU A 118 41.53 -19.35 -25.86
C LEU A 118 41.47 -18.69 -24.47
N GLU A 119 42.38 -19.09 -23.57
CA GLU A 119 42.51 -18.50 -22.22
C GLU A 119 42.72 -16.98 -22.29
N LYS A 120 43.66 -16.52 -23.15
CA LYS A 120 43.90 -15.09 -23.39
C LYS A 120 42.69 -14.37 -23.98
N CYS A 121 41.88 -15.05 -24.80
CA CYS A 121 40.64 -14.49 -25.32
C CYS A 121 39.59 -14.32 -24.21
N GLU A 122 39.41 -15.34 -23.35
CA GLU A 122 38.46 -15.28 -22.24
C GLU A 122 38.88 -14.22 -21.21
N GLU A 123 40.18 -14.11 -20.89
CA GLU A 123 40.73 -13.00 -20.08
C GLU A 123 40.50 -11.64 -20.74
N ALA A 124 40.75 -11.50 -22.05
CA ALA A 124 40.58 -10.22 -22.76
C ALA A 124 39.11 -9.79 -22.86
N PHE A 125 38.19 -10.73 -23.09
CA PHE A 125 36.74 -10.48 -23.05
C PHE A 125 36.36 -9.95 -21.67
N THR A 126 36.75 -10.70 -20.65
CA THR A 126 36.47 -10.42 -19.24
C THR A 126 37.08 -9.09 -18.77
N ALA A 127 38.27 -8.73 -19.27
CA ALA A 127 38.91 -7.45 -19.00
C ALA A 127 38.23 -6.27 -19.73
N ALA A 128 37.79 -6.43 -20.97
CA ALA A 128 37.14 -5.36 -21.74
C ALA A 128 35.80 -4.93 -21.11
N PHE A 129 34.99 -5.87 -20.65
CA PHE A 129 33.72 -5.58 -19.98
C PHE A 129 33.90 -5.14 -18.52
N LYS A 130 35.14 -4.96 -18.04
CA LYS A 130 35.49 -4.44 -16.71
C LYS A 130 35.22 -2.93 -16.50
N GLY A 131 34.30 -2.34 -17.26
CA GLY A 131 33.66 -1.04 -16.99
C GLY A 131 32.16 -1.12 -16.70
N LEU A 132 31.52 -2.25 -17.04
CA LEU A 132 30.09 -2.58 -16.99
C LEU A 132 29.39 -2.66 -15.61
N LEU A 133 29.99 -2.15 -14.53
CA LEU A 133 30.14 -2.98 -13.33
C LEU A 133 29.06 -2.90 -12.26
N ASP A 134 28.88 -1.71 -11.69
CA ASP A 134 27.98 -1.45 -10.56
C ASP A 134 26.79 -0.57 -11.01
N ALA A 135 26.29 -0.83 -12.22
CA ALA A 135 25.10 -0.18 -12.75
C ALA A 135 23.82 -0.75 -12.11
N GLU A 136 23.12 0.08 -11.34
CA GLU A 136 21.67 -0.07 -11.15
C GLU A 136 20.97 0.51 -12.39
N ILE A 137 20.03 -0.23 -12.97
CA ILE A 137 19.21 0.21 -14.11
C ILE A 137 17.72 0.17 -13.75
N ASN A 138 16.90 0.97 -14.43
CA ASN A 138 15.44 0.82 -14.35
C ASN A 138 15.07 -0.64 -14.76
N TYR A 139 14.20 -1.30 -13.98
CA TYR A 139 13.80 -2.67 -14.27
C TYR A 139 13.13 -2.81 -15.65
N ASP A 140 12.38 -1.80 -16.09
CA ASP A 140 11.66 -1.82 -17.36
C ASP A 140 12.62 -1.87 -18.57
N GLU A 141 13.81 -1.28 -18.43
CA GLU A 141 14.87 -1.26 -19.46
C GLU A 141 15.66 -2.58 -19.55
N ARG A 142 15.36 -3.57 -18.69
CA ARG A 142 16.03 -4.87 -18.65
C ARG A 142 15.89 -5.65 -19.96
N SER A 143 14.76 -5.55 -20.65
CA SER A 143 14.51 -6.18 -21.96
C SER A 143 15.43 -5.58 -23.03
N ARG A 144 15.39 -4.26 -23.19
CA ARG A 144 16.24 -3.48 -24.09
C ARG A 144 17.73 -3.77 -23.90
N LEU A 145 18.17 -3.95 -22.65
CA LEU A 145 19.57 -4.32 -22.36
C LEU A 145 19.89 -5.78 -22.70
N HIS A 146 18.96 -6.72 -22.51
CA HIS A 146 19.10 -8.12 -22.97
C HIS A 146 19.24 -8.21 -24.49
N ASP A 147 18.40 -7.47 -25.23
CA ASP A 147 18.44 -7.42 -26.69
C ASP A 147 19.78 -6.85 -27.18
N ALA A 148 20.28 -5.79 -26.53
CA ALA A 148 21.58 -5.19 -26.84
C ALA A 148 22.77 -6.15 -26.57
N PHE A 149 22.78 -6.88 -25.46
CA PHE A 149 23.80 -7.92 -25.20
C PHE A 149 23.69 -9.10 -26.20
N THR A 150 22.48 -9.43 -26.66
CA THR A 150 22.26 -10.44 -27.70
C THR A 150 22.83 -9.98 -29.05
N GLN A 151 22.51 -8.75 -29.47
CA GLN A 151 23.05 -8.15 -30.70
C GLN A 151 24.59 -8.01 -30.66
N MET A 152 25.15 -7.62 -29.50
CA MET A 152 26.58 -7.57 -29.27
C MET A 152 27.24 -8.96 -29.44
N THR A 153 26.62 -10.01 -28.89
CA THR A 153 27.07 -11.41 -28.99
C THR A 153 27.12 -11.86 -30.47
N HIS A 154 26.08 -11.55 -31.24
CA HIS A 154 26.07 -11.82 -32.70
C HIS A 154 27.15 -11.04 -33.45
N SER A 155 27.29 -9.73 -33.22
CA SER A 155 28.29 -8.90 -33.91
C SER A 155 29.73 -9.33 -33.61
N LEU A 156 30.01 -9.79 -32.38
CA LEU A 156 31.31 -10.40 -32.04
C LEU A 156 31.54 -11.72 -32.77
N GLN A 157 30.52 -12.58 -32.91
CA GLN A 157 30.62 -13.82 -33.68
C GLN A 157 30.85 -13.55 -35.18
N GLU A 158 30.18 -12.56 -35.77
CA GLU A 158 30.40 -12.14 -37.16
C GLU A 158 31.86 -11.69 -37.38
N MET A 159 32.38 -10.80 -36.53
CA MET A 159 33.78 -10.35 -36.63
C MET A 159 34.78 -11.48 -36.38
N ALA A 160 34.46 -12.48 -35.55
CA ALA A 160 35.28 -13.68 -35.39
C ALA A 160 35.31 -14.52 -36.67
N THR A 161 34.16 -14.76 -37.32
CA THR A 161 34.10 -15.47 -38.61
C THR A 161 34.80 -14.72 -39.75
N ALA A 162 34.87 -13.39 -39.67
CA ALA A 162 35.64 -12.54 -40.59
C ALA A 162 37.16 -12.47 -40.28
N GLN A 163 37.67 -13.33 -39.38
CA GLN A 163 39.08 -13.38 -38.94
C GLN A 163 39.57 -12.07 -38.30
N GLY A 164 38.65 -11.28 -37.71
CA GLY A 164 38.99 -10.08 -36.95
C GLY A 164 39.72 -10.40 -35.63
N SER A 165 40.43 -9.41 -35.08
CA SER A 165 41.15 -9.61 -33.81
C SER A 165 40.28 -9.32 -32.59
N PHE A 166 40.17 -10.31 -31.69
CA PHE A 166 39.47 -10.18 -30.41
C PHE A 166 39.98 -9.00 -29.55
N LYS A 167 41.27 -8.66 -29.71
CA LYS A 167 41.97 -7.55 -29.02
C LYS A 167 41.42 -6.17 -29.40
N VAL A 168 40.74 -6.04 -30.54
CA VAL A 168 40.02 -4.82 -30.97
C VAL A 168 38.51 -5.00 -30.77
N ALA A 169 37.99 -6.19 -31.08
CA ALA A 169 36.56 -6.48 -31.02
C ALA A 169 35.94 -6.26 -29.63
N PHE A 170 36.59 -6.72 -28.56
CA PHE A 170 36.01 -6.63 -27.21
C PHE A 170 36.03 -5.21 -26.61
N PRO A 171 37.11 -4.40 -26.71
CA PRO A 171 37.06 -2.98 -26.34
C PRO A 171 35.99 -2.19 -27.09
N ASP A 172 35.86 -2.38 -28.40
CA ASP A 172 34.84 -1.71 -29.21
C ASP A 172 33.42 -2.12 -28.81
N ALA A 173 33.19 -3.40 -28.52
CA ALA A 173 31.91 -3.90 -28.03
C ALA A 173 31.58 -3.36 -26.62
N ALA A 174 32.56 -3.30 -25.72
CA ALA A 174 32.38 -2.76 -24.38
C ALA A 174 32.02 -1.26 -24.40
N GLU A 175 32.68 -0.46 -25.25
CA GLU A 175 32.38 0.97 -25.41
C GLU A 175 31.03 1.22 -26.11
N LYS A 176 30.62 0.34 -27.04
CA LYS A 176 29.24 0.34 -27.59
C LYS A 176 28.21 0.06 -26.50
N MET A 177 28.40 -0.99 -25.69
CA MET A 177 27.50 -1.30 -24.57
C MET A 177 27.49 -0.19 -23.51
N ARG A 178 28.60 0.51 -23.28
CA ARG A 178 28.65 1.65 -22.34
C ARG A 178 27.77 2.80 -22.80
N LYS A 179 27.75 3.08 -24.11
CA LYS A 179 26.84 4.05 -24.72
C LYS A 179 25.38 3.62 -24.61
N VAL A 180 25.07 2.34 -24.79
CA VAL A 180 23.70 1.80 -24.59
C VAL A 180 23.26 1.98 -23.13
N ILE A 181 24.08 1.61 -22.14
CA ILE A 181 23.74 1.77 -20.72
C ILE A 181 23.55 3.25 -20.35
N MET A 182 24.35 4.17 -20.90
CA MET A 182 24.17 5.63 -20.76
C MET A 182 22.94 6.20 -21.51
N GLN A 183 22.19 5.38 -22.24
CA GLN A 183 20.98 5.76 -22.99
C GLN A 183 19.72 5.04 -22.49
N LEU A 184 19.80 4.33 -21.37
CA LEU A 184 18.63 3.76 -20.68
C LEU A 184 17.91 4.83 -19.86
N GLU A 185 16.63 4.63 -19.54
CA GLU A 185 15.94 5.51 -18.58
C GLU A 185 16.61 5.49 -17.20
N GLU A 186 16.75 6.66 -16.57
CA GLU A 186 17.31 6.79 -15.23
C GLU A 186 16.47 6.05 -14.18
N VAL A 187 17.16 5.42 -13.22
CA VAL A 187 16.54 4.76 -12.07
C VAL A 187 15.73 5.78 -11.26
N ARG A 188 14.43 5.53 -11.14
CA ARG A 188 13.55 6.43 -10.38
C ARG A 188 13.84 6.33 -8.87
N ALA A 189 13.75 7.47 -8.19
CA ALA A 189 13.90 7.54 -6.74
C ALA A 189 12.74 6.81 -6.05
N CYS A 190 13.04 6.12 -4.96
CA CYS A 190 12.03 5.57 -4.04
C CYS A 190 11.56 6.72 -3.13
N ILE A 191 10.28 7.08 -3.18
CA ILE A 191 9.78 8.34 -2.62
C ILE A 191 9.11 8.10 -1.26
N PRO A 192 9.72 8.49 -0.12
CA PRO A 192 9.10 8.35 1.19
C PRO A 192 7.81 9.20 1.32
N PRO A 193 6.89 8.86 2.24
CA PRO A 193 7.06 7.94 3.38
C PRO A 193 6.45 6.54 3.21
N CYS A 194 5.70 6.27 2.15
CA CYS A 194 4.77 5.12 2.08
C CYS A 194 4.60 4.56 0.67
N GLY A 195 4.06 3.34 0.61
CA GLY A 195 3.54 2.70 -0.59
C GLY A 195 4.57 1.90 -1.41
N LEU A 196 4.06 0.90 -2.13
CA LEU A 196 4.79 0.04 -3.05
C LEU A 196 4.95 0.74 -4.41
N GLN A 197 6.18 0.94 -4.89
CA GLN A 197 6.49 1.78 -6.05
C GLN A 197 7.19 0.96 -7.13
N GLU A 198 6.40 0.23 -7.92
CA GLU A 198 6.91 -0.65 -8.98
C GLU A 198 7.65 0.10 -10.09
N VAL A 199 7.25 1.34 -10.40
CA VAL A 199 7.97 2.22 -11.33
C VAL A 199 9.36 2.67 -10.82
N ALA A 200 9.69 2.39 -9.55
CA ALA A 200 11.00 2.63 -8.95
C ALA A 200 11.77 1.32 -8.71
N ARG A 201 11.27 0.20 -9.25
CA ARG A 201 11.94 -1.11 -9.22
C ARG A 201 13.26 -1.06 -9.99
N ARG A 202 14.29 -1.59 -9.36
CA ARG A 202 15.68 -1.55 -9.86
C ARG A 202 16.12 -2.93 -10.24
N PHE A 203 16.92 -3.06 -11.30
CA PHE A 203 17.64 -4.29 -11.58
C PHE A 203 19.11 -4.14 -11.17
N HIS A 204 19.53 -4.99 -10.23
CA HIS A 204 20.88 -5.02 -9.68
C HIS A 204 21.75 -5.94 -10.52
N CYS A 205 22.47 -5.37 -11.49
CA CYS A 205 23.44 -6.13 -12.28
C CYS A 205 24.39 -6.96 -11.41
N ARG A 206 24.80 -6.44 -10.24
CA ARG A 206 25.75 -7.11 -9.33
C ARG A 206 25.34 -8.51 -8.85
N GLY A 207 24.05 -8.85 -8.86
CA GLY A 207 23.56 -10.19 -8.50
C GLY A 207 22.44 -10.72 -9.40
N CYS A 208 22.14 -10.04 -10.51
CA CYS A 208 21.09 -10.38 -11.47
C CYS A 208 19.67 -10.51 -10.88
N TYR A 209 19.38 -9.79 -9.79
CA TYR A 209 18.07 -9.72 -9.14
C TYR A 209 17.46 -8.33 -9.25
N SER A 210 16.16 -8.22 -8.98
CA SER A 210 15.46 -6.94 -8.88
C SER A 210 15.07 -6.60 -7.44
N THR A 211 14.95 -5.30 -7.14
CA THR A 211 14.37 -4.80 -5.87
C THR A 211 13.30 -3.77 -6.19
N VAL A 212 12.08 -4.01 -5.71
CA VAL A 212 11.02 -3.00 -5.69
C VAL A 212 11.25 -2.02 -4.53
N CYS A 213 10.80 -0.77 -4.69
CA CYS A 213 10.66 0.17 -3.59
C CYS A 213 9.43 -0.22 -2.76
N ASP A 214 9.64 -1.05 -1.74
CA ASP A 214 8.61 -1.49 -0.79
C ASP A 214 8.69 -0.64 0.49
N LEU A 215 7.80 0.34 0.60
CA LEU A 215 7.60 1.16 1.80
C LEU A 215 6.26 0.81 2.44
N PRO A 216 6.09 1.02 3.77
CA PRO A 216 4.83 0.73 4.45
C PRO A 216 3.63 1.27 3.69
N LEU A 217 2.65 0.42 3.39
CA LEU A 217 1.47 0.80 2.59
C LEU A 217 0.69 1.95 3.23
N ASP A 218 0.73 2.06 4.55
CA ASP A 218 -0.03 3.02 5.34
C ASP A 218 0.66 4.39 5.41
N CYS A 219 0.15 5.34 4.62
CA CYS A 219 0.63 6.72 4.63
C CYS A 219 0.21 7.46 5.91
N PRO A 220 0.99 8.46 6.37
CA PRO A 220 0.64 9.29 7.52
C PRO A 220 -0.76 9.93 7.39
N VAL A 221 -1.49 9.97 8.52
CA VAL A 221 -2.82 10.58 8.60
C VAL A 221 -2.75 12.08 8.34
N GLN A 222 -3.57 12.56 7.41
CA GLN A 222 -3.77 13.97 7.10
C GLN A 222 -4.97 14.53 7.88
N ASP A 223 -4.73 15.46 8.80
CA ASP A 223 -5.81 16.09 9.58
C ASP A 223 -6.46 17.24 8.79
N LEU A 224 -7.78 17.14 8.56
CA LEU A 224 -8.58 18.10 7.81
C LEU A 224 -9.63 18.71 8.73
N THR A 225 -9.59 20.03 8.93
CA THR A 225 -10.63 20.76 9.67
C THR A 225 -11.54 21.51 8.71
N VAL A 226 -12.85 21.24 8.75
CA VAL A 226 -13.85 21.85 7.86
C VAL A 226 -15.04 22.35 8.67
N THR A 227 -15.62 23.48 8.25
CA THR A 227 -16.82 24.07 8.86
C THR A 227 -18.11 23.35 8.43
N ARG A 228 -19.11 23.28 9.31
CA ARG A 228 -20.46 22.79 8.99
C ARG A 228 -21.00 23.48 7.73
N GLY A 229 -21.72 22.74 6.89
CA GLY A 229 -22.33 23.25 5.66
C GLY A 229 -21.36 23.37 4.47
N HIS A 230 -20.04 23.44 4.71
CA HIS A 230 -19.04 23.63 3.66
C HIS A 230 -18.70 22.30 2.95
N GLN A 231 -17.77 22.34 2.00
CA GLN A 231 -17.24 21.14 1.34
C GLN A 231 -16.03 20.55 2.09
N ALA A 232 -16.00 19.22 2.24
CA ALA A 232 -14.74 18.46 2.33
C ALA A 232 -14.36 17.84 0.97
N LYS A 233 -13.07 17.78 0.67
CA LYS A 233 -12.48 17.19 -0.54
C LYS A 233 -11.27 16.37 -0.11
N PHE A 234 -11.25 15.09 -0.46
CA PHE A 234 -10.15 14.17 -0.16
C PHE A 234 -9.50 13.76 -1.47
N SER A 235 -8.18 13.93 -1.62
CA SER A 235 -7.43 13.57 -2.83
C SER A 235 -6.59 12.34 -2.57
N CYS A 236 -7.01 11.21 -3.12
CA CYS A 236 -6.26 9.96 -3.06
C CYS A 236 -5.17 10.00 -4.14
N THR A 237 -4.02 10.57 -3.78
CA THR A 237 -2.94 10.88 -4.72
C THR A 237 -1.60 10.77 -3.99
N VAL A 238 -0.68 9.99 -4.55
CA VAL A 238 0.68 9.79 -4.03
C VAL A 238 1.70 10.63 -4.80
N ASN A 239 2.87 10.82 -4.20
CA ASN A 239 3.96 11.62 -4.80
C ASN A 239 4.83 10.83 -5.79
N PHE A 240 4.62 9.52 -5.92
CA PHE A 240 5.26 8.66 -6.93
C PHE A 240 4.31 8.41 -8.11
N GLN A 241 4.87 8.07 -9.27
CA GLN A 241 4.04 7.73 -10.44
C GLN A 241 3.38 6.36 -10.21
N LEU A 242 2.07 6.29 -10.41
CA LEU A 242 1.35 5.02 -10.48
C LEU A 242 1.51 4.41 -11.89
N PRO A 243 1.37 3.09 -12.05
CA PRO A 243 1.07 2.46 -13.35
C PRO A 243 -0.10 3.16 -14.07
N LYS A 244 -0.10 3.10 -15.40
CA LYS A 244 -1.07 3.82 -16.25
C LYS A 244 -2.38 3.06 -16.46
N GLU A 245 -2.32 1.74 -16.42
CA GLU A 245 -3.44 0.83 -16.59
C GLU A 245 -3.90 0.24 -15.24
N GLU A 246 -5.12 -0.30 -15.21
CA GLU A 246 -5.70 -1.18 -14.17
C GLU A 246 -5.72 -0.66 -12.71
N ILE A 247 -5.36 0.61 -12.49
CA ILE A 247 -5.51 1.30 -11.20
C ILE A 247 -6.99 1.43 -10.78
N THR A 248 -7.32 0.88 -9.62
CA THR A 248 -8.62 1.02 -8.96
C THR A 248 -8.49 1.69 -7.59
N TYR A 249 -9.58 2.28 -7.12
CA TYR A 249 -9.64 3.05 -5.87
C TYR A 249 -10.81 2.56 -5.03
N SER A 250 -10.55 2.10 -3.81
CA SER A 250 -11.59 1.83 -2.80
C SER A 250 -11.53 2.87 -1.69
N TRP A 251 -12.69 3.34 -1.25
CA TRP A 251 -12.83 4.29 -0.14
C TRP A 251 -13.51 3.61 1.04
N LYS A 252 -13.05 3.93 2.25
CA LYS A 252 -13.61 3.45 3.51
C LYS A 252 -13.76 4.57 4.55
N PHE A 253 -14.58 4.36 5.57
CA PHE A 253 -14.80 5.32 6.66
C PHE A 253 -14.82 4.64 8.03
N ALA A 254 -14.11 5.24 8.99
CA ALA A 254 -14.16 4.93 10.41
C ALA A 254 -14.88 6.09 11.12
N GLY A 255 -16.12 5.83 11.54
CA GLY A 255 -17.02 6.83 12.13
C GLY A 255 -16.71 7.19 13.59
N GLY A 256 -17.69 7.80 14.26
CA GLY A 256 -17.61 8.15 15.69
C GLY A 256 -16.56 9.22 16.05
N GLY A 257 -15.89 9.81 15.06
CA GLY A 257 -14.82 10.78 15.29
C GLY A 257 -13.52 10.18 15.82
N VAL A 258 -13.29 8.89 15.58
CA VAL A 258 -12.02 8.20 15.87
C VAL A 258 -10.95 8.66 14.87
N ARG A 259 -9.70 8.79 15.33
CA ARG A 259 -8.50 9.02 14.50
C ARG A 259 -7.65 7.76 14.51
N THR A 260 -7.70 6.96 13.44
CA THR A 260 -7.03 5.64 13.40
C THR A 260 -6.47 5.31 12.01
N GLN A 261 -5.48 4.43 11.97
CA GLN A 261 -4.99 3.76 10.74
C GLN A 261 -5.37 2.27 10.70
N ASP A 262 -5.82 1.70 11.82
CA ASP A 262 -6.20 0.29 11.93
C ASP A 262 -7.42 0.00 11.05
N VAL A 263 -7.22 -0.88 10.06
CA VAL A 263 -8.19 -1.23 9.01
C VAL A 263 -9.46 -1.88 9.59
N SER A 264 -9.43 -2.46 10.78
CA SER A 264 -10.59 -3.10 11.42
C SER A 264 -11.74 -2.13 11.76
N TYR A 265 -11.46 -0.83 11.83
CA TYR A 265 -12.45 0.22 12.14
C TYR A 265 -13.17 0.79 10.90
N PHE A 266 -12.85 0.30 9.69
CA PHE A 266 -13.21 0.96 8.43
C PHE A 266 -14.25 0.18 7.60
N GLU A 267 -15.45 0.74 7.48
CA GLU A 267 -16.52 0.24 6.59
C GLU A 267 -16.33 0.76 5.15
N ASP A 268 -16.63 -0.06 4.14
CA ASP A 268 -16.51 0.33 2.72
C ASP A 268 -17.58 1.34 2.29
N LEU A 269 -17.16 2.32 1.46
CA LEU A 269 -18.01 3.35 0.85
C LEU A 269 -18.21 3.08 -0.65
N PRO A 270 -19.09 2.13 -1.07
CA PRO A 270 -19.23 1.71 -2.48
C PRO A 270 -19.72 2.82 -3.44
N GLN A 271 -20.24 3.93 -2.88
CA GLN A 271 -20.66 5.13 -3.59
C GLN A 271 -19.48 6.06 -3.95
N ALA A 272 -18.37 6.00 -3.21
CA ALA A 272 -17.17 6.79 -3.46
C ALA A 272 -16.20 6.01 -4.35
N ARG A 273 -15.95 6.50 -5.57
CA ARG A 273 -15.13 5.82 -6.58
C ARG A 273 -14.11 6.77 -7.20
N GLY A 274 -13.00 6.21 -7.67
CA GLY A 274 -11.89 6.97 -8.27
C GLY A 274 -11.06 7.73 -7.24
N ASN A 275 -10.14 8.56 -7.71
CA ASN A 275 -9.12 9.22 -6.89
C ASN A 275 -9.61 10.35 -5.98
N LEU A 276 -10.92 10.65 -5.92
CA LEU A 276 -11.41 11.89 -5.32
C LEU A 276 -12.79 11.77 -4.65
N ALA A 277 -12.81 11.57 -3.33
CA ALA A 277 -14.03 11.71 -2.53
C ALA A 277 -14.37 13.18 -2.22
N ARG A 278 -15.67 13.49 -2.15
CA ARG A 278 -16.20 14.83 -1.84
C ARG A 278 -17.43 14.71 -0.94
N ILE A 279 -17.53 15.56 0.07
CA ILE A 279 -18.71 15.68 0.94
C ILE A 279 -19.24 17.10 0.84
N ARG A 280 -20.53 17.24 0.53
CA ARG A 280 -21.28 18.50 0.46
C ARG A 280 -22.74 18.24 0.82
N PRO A 281 -23.34 18.92 1.82
CA PRO A 281 -22.68 19.68 2.88
C PRO A 281 -21.95 18.77 3.88
N VAL A 282 -20.91 19.28 4.55
CA VAL A 282 -20.32 18.61 5.72
C VAL A 282 -21.21 18.76 6.94
N GLN A 283 -21.52 17.63 7.59
CA GLN A 283 -22.29 17.52 8.82
C GLN A 283 -21.42 16.95 9.95
N PRO A 284 -21.74 17.19 11.24
CA PRO A 284 -20.99 16.62 12.37
C PRO A 284 -20.88 15.09 12.37
N ALA A 285 -21.86 14.38 11.80
CA ALA A 285 -21.85 12.92 11.66
C ALA A 285 -20.71 12.39 10.76
N HIS A 286 -20.14 13.23 9.88
CA HIS A 286 -19.01 12.87 9.02
C HIS A 286 -17.65 12.98 9.73
N ARG A 287 -17.62 13.34 11.03
CA ARG A 287 -16.39 13.39 11.83
C ARG A 287 -15.85 11.96 12.03
N GLY A 288 -14.59 11.73 11.67
CA GLY A 288 -13.96 10.40 11.67
C GLY A 288 -12.76 10.33 10.72
N THR A 289 -12.19 9.15 10.52
CA THR A 289 -11.14 8.94 9.51
C THR A 289 -11.73 8.35 8.22
N PHE A 290 -11.43 8.98 7.09
CA PHE A 290 -11.62 8.40 5.77
C PHE A 290 -10.31 7.73 5.33
N SER A 291 -10.39 6.54 4.74
CA SER A 291 -9.25 5.87 4.11
C SER A 291 -9.51 5.68 2.62
N CYS A 292 -8.48 5.80 1.81
CA CYS A 292 -8.49 5.42 0.41
C CYS A 292 -7.37 4.41 0.15
N VAL A 293 -7.73 3.28 -0.46
CA VAL A 293 -6.81 2.23 -0.93
C VAL A 293 -6.63 2.38 -2.43
N ILE A 294 -5.39 2.57 -2.87
CA ILE A 294 -4.98 2.52 -4.28
C ILE A 294 -4.58 1.07 -4.59
N LEU A 295 -5.18 0.49 -5.61
CA LEU A 295 -5.04 -0.92 -5.99
C LEU A 295 -4.60 -1.04 -7.45
N HIS A 296 -3.77 -2.05 -7.76
CA HIS A 296 -3.41 -2.49 -9.11
C HIS A 296 -3.57 -4.01 -9.14
N ASP A 297 -4.47 -4.56 -9.97
CA ASP A 297 -4.75 -6.01 -10.00
C ASP A 297 -5.01 -6.65 -8.62
N GLN A 298 -5.77 -5.95 -7.77
CA GLN A 298 -6.01 -6.26 -6.35
C GLN A 298 -4.80 -6.10 -5.41
N LEU A 299 -3.59 -5.86 -5.90
CA LEU A 299 -2.42 -5.52 -5.07
C LEU A 299 -2.53 -4.08 -4.54
N PRO A 300 -2.54 -3.84 -3.21
CA PRO A 300 -2.58 -2.49 -2.65
C PRO A 300 -1.22 -1.80 -2.82
N LEU A 301 -1.21 -0.69 -3.55
CA LEU A 301 -0.02 0.15 -3.74
C LEU A 301 0.15 1.18 -2.60
N ALA A 302 -0.94 1.74 -2.08
CA ALA A 302 -0.90 2.68 -0.95
C ALA A 302 -2.26 2.79 -0.24
N ARG A 303 -2.24 3.16 1.03
CA ARG A 303 -3.42 3.49 1.85
C ARG A 303 -3.26 4.89 2.46
N LEU A 304 -4.12 5.82 2.06
CA LEU A 304 -4.08 7.22 2.46
C LEU A 304 -5.20 7.52 3.45
N TYR A 305 -4.84 8.11 4.60
CA TYR A 305 -5.76 8.35 5.71
C TYR A 305 -6.01 9.85 5.90
N PHE A 306 -7.27 10.23 6.09
CA PHE A 306 -7.72 11.61 6.24
C PHE A 306 -8.65 11.73 7.44
N PHE A 307 -8.21 12.36 8.53
CA PHE A 307 -9.07 12.60 9.69
C PHE A 307 -9.87 13.89 9.49
N LEU A 308 -11.19 13.77 9.29
CA LEU A 308 -12.08 14.92 9.17
C LEU A 308 -12.57 15.35 10.56
N ASN A 309 -12.17 16.54 10.97
CA ASN A 309 -12.75 17.24 12.11
C ASN A 309 -13.75 18.30 11.63
N VAL A 310 -14.95 18.30 12.20
CA VAL A 310 -16.04 19.21 11.80
C VAL A 310 -16.25 20.29 12.85
N THR A 311 -16.28 21.55 12.42
CA THR A 311 -16.30 22.74 13.30
C THR A 311 -17.43 23.71 12.97
N GLY A 312 -17.69 24.64 13.89
CA GLY A 312 -18.75 25.65 13.76
C GLY A 312 -20.07 25.24 14.42
N ALA A 313 -20.85 26.25 14.80
CA ALA A 313 -22.18 26.10 15.35
C ALA A 313 -23.17 25.51 14.31
N PRO A 314 -24.36 25.02 14.73
CA PRO A 314 -25.48 24.84 13.82
C PRO A 314 -25.75 26.12 13.02
N SER A 315 -26.19 26.02 11.76
CA SER A 315 -26.50 27.25 11.02
C SER A 315 -27.70 27.95 11.67
N ARG A 316 -27.72 29.28 11.60
CA ARG A 316 -28.78 30.07 12.26
C ARG A 316 -30.17 29.67 11.77
N GLY A 317 -30.34 29.47 10.46
CA GLY A 317 -31.60 28.98 9.87
C GLY A 317 -31.98 27.55 10.30
N GLU A 318 -31.03 26.61 10.41
CA GLU A 318 -31.31 25.29 11.01
C GLU A 318 -31.70 25.40 12.48
N THR A 319 -31.12 26.35 13.22
CA THR A 319 -31.41 26.58 14.64
C THR A 319 -32.81 27.16 14.81
N GLU A 320 -33.16 28.17 14.02
CA GLU A 320 -34.49 28.77 13.98
C GLU A 320 -35.55 27.73 13.53
N LEU A 321 -35.27 26.93 12.49
CA LEU A 321 -36.15 25.81 12.07
C LEU A 321 -36.27 24.71 13.13
N GLN A 322 -35.21 24.34 13.85
CA GLN A 322 -35.30 23.36 14.94
C GLN A 322 -36.00 23.93 16.17
N VAL A 323 -35.89 25.24 16.44
CA VAL A 323 -36.70 25.91 17.46
C VAL A 323 -38.16 25.88 17.05
N SER A 324 -38.52 26.32 15.84
CA SER A 324 -39.90 26.29 15.34
C SER A 324 -40.48 24.88 15.23
N PHE A 325 -39.71 23.86 14.85
CA PHE A 325 -40.18 22.47 14.85
C PHE A 325 -40.38 21.92 16.27
N ARG A 326 -39.48 22.26 17.21
CA ARG A 326 -39.60 21.89 18.63
C ARG A 326 -40.69 22.69 19.36
N GLU A 327 -41.03 23.85 18.84
CA GLU A 327 -42.19 24.66 19.23
C GLU A 327 -43.48 24.06 18.69
N VAL A 328 -43.54 23.71 17.39
CA VAL A 328 -44.66 22.93 16.81
C VAL A 328 -44.86 21.59 17.54
N LEU A 329 -43.79 20.90 17.97
CA LEU A 329 -43.89 19.70 18.83
C LEU A 329 -44.24 19.97 20.30
N ARG A 330 -44.27 21.23 20.75
CA ARG A 330 -44.86 21.67 22.03
C ARG A 330 -46.29 22.19 21.85
N TRP A 331 -46.66 22.57 20.63
CA TRP A 331 -48.02 22.94 20.22
C TRP A 331 -48.82 21.73 19.73
N ALA A 332 -48.14 20.60 19.45
CA ALA A 332 -48.74 19.27 19.49
C ALA A 332 -49.49 19.17 20.82
N PRO A 333 -50.84 19.16 20.83
CA PRO A 333 -51.56 19.59 22.02
C PRO A 333 -51.28 18.70 23.21
N LEU A 334 -51.45 19.25 24.41
CA LEU A 334 -51.70 18.42 25.59
C LEU A 334 -53.17 17.97 25.60
N GLU A 335 -53.62 17.49 24.45
CA GLU A 335 -54.70 16.53 24.28
C GLU A 335 -54.02 15.15 24.50
N ALA A 336 -54.29 14.42 25.57
CA ALA A 336 -55.40 14.53 26.50
C ALA A 336 -56.76 14.70 25.80
N GLU A 337 -56.86 14.14 24.58
CA GLU A 337 -58.03 13.30 24.33
C GLU A 337 -58.23 12.46 25.59
N MET A 338 -59.39 12.58 26.22
CA MET A 338 -59.88 11.48 27.02
C MET A 338 -60.07 10.33 26.05
N ILE A 339 -59.05 9.47 25.95
CA ILE A 339 -59.19 8.14 25.36
C ILE A 339 -60.27 7.48 26.19
N GLU A 340 -61.52 7.53 25.70
CA GLU A 340 -62.61 6.79 26.31
C GLU A 340 -62.15 5.34 26.43
N PRO A 341 -62.22 4.72 27.63
CA PRO A 341 -61.61 3.40 27.85
C PRO A 341 -62.06 2.43 26.77
N TRP A 342 -61.13 1.99 25.92
CA TRP A 342 -61.45 1.36 24.64
C TRP A 342 -62.34 0.12 24.84
N ARG A 343 -63.62 0.26 24.47
CA ARG A 343 -64.65 -0.79 24.53
C ARG A 343 -64.90 -1.32 23.11
N PRO A 344 -64.13 -2.29 22.61
CA PRO A 344 -64.40 -2.89 21.32
C PRO A 344 -65.73 -3.62 21.32
N SER A 345 -66.39 -3.65 20.18
CA SER A 345 -67.43 -4.64 19.94
C SER A 345 -66.82 -6.06 19.91
N LEU A 346 -67.63 -7.07 20.19
CA LEU A 346 -67.19 -8.47 20.08
C LEU A 346 -66.71 -8.81 18.65
N GLY A 347 -67.29 -8.16 17.63
CA GLY A 347 -66.87 -8.30 16.24
C GLY A 347 -65.45 -7.79 15.97
N GLU A 348 -65.07 -6.64 16.54
CA GLU A 348 -63.72 -6.08 16.39
C GLU A 348 -62.65 -6.87 17.16
N LEU A 349 -63.02 -7.54 18.26
CA LEU A 349 -62.16 -8.51 18.92
C LEU A 349 -61.92 -9.74 18.04
N LEU A 350 -62.99 -10.31 17.46
CA LEU A 350 -62.91 -11.49 16.60
C LEU A 350 -62.26 -11.22 15.23
N ALA A 351 -62.27 -9.97 14.76
CA ALA A 351 -61.65 -9.56 13.50
C ALA A 351 -60.10 -9.44 13.56
N ARG A 352 -59.48 -9.54 14.75
CA ARG A 352 -58.02 -9.53 14.88
C ARG A 352 -57.43 -10.89 14.45
N PRO A 353 -56.34 -10.93 13.66
CA PRO A 353 -55.79 -12.18 13.12
C PRO A 353 -55.30 -13.16 14.21
N GLU A 354 -54.95 -12.67 15.40
CA GLU A 354 -54.52 -13.48 16.55
C GLU A 354 -55.67 -13.92 17.46
N ALA A 355 -56.91 -13.46 17.25
CA ALA A 355 -58.03 -13.78 18.15
C ALA A 355 -58.50 -15.24 18.00
N LEU A 356 -58.39 -15.81 16.80
CA LEU A 356 -58.88 -17.14 16.44
C LEU A 356 -57.86 -18.27 16.71
N THR A 357 -57.11 -18.21 17.82
CA THR A 357 -56.29 -19.35 18.26
C THR A 357 -57.15 -20.59 18.56
N LEU A 358 -56.58 -21.78 18.41
CA LEU A 358 -57.26 -23.06 18.65
C LEU A 358 -57.89 -23.12 20.06
N SER A 359 -57.21 -22.58 21.08
CA SER A 359 -57.71 -22.53 22.46
C SER A 359 -58.96 -21.64 22.59
N ASN A 360 -58.95 -20.46 21.98
CA ASN A 360 -60.10 -19.56 21.97
C ASN A 360 -61.29 -20.15 21.21
N GLN A 361 -61.05 -20.86 20.10
CA GLN A 361 -62.08 -21.57 19.35
C GLN A 361 -62.75 -22.67 20.20
N CYS A 362 -61.96 -23.48 20.92
CA CYS A 362 -62.50 -24.49 21.84
C CYS A 362 -63.33 -23.87 22.98
N LEU A 363 -62.89 -22.73 23.53
CA LEU A 363 -63.64 -21.99 24.55
C LEU A 363 -64.99 -21.47 24.03
N LEU A 364 -65.01 -20.87 22.84
CA LEU A 364 -66.25 -20.40 22.20
C LEU A 364 -67.21 -21.57 21.89
N ALA A 365 -66.69 -22.71 21.42
CA ALA A 365 -67.49 -23.91 21.20
C ALA A 365 -68.08 -24.47 22.51
N ALA A 366 -67.32 -24.46 23.61
CA ALA A 366 -67.82 -24.89 24.92
C ALA A 366 -68.92 -23.96 25.45
N VAL A 367 -68.78 -22.65 25.30
CA VAL A 367 -69.82 -21.67 25.68
C VAL A 367 -71.08 -21.85 24.82
N ALA A 368 -70.94 -22.07 23.51
CA ALA A 368 -72.08 -22.34 22.62
C ALA A 368 -72.81 -23.65 22.97
N ALA A 369 -72.07 -24.69 23.36
CA ALA A 369 -72.65 -25.96 23.83
C ALA A 369 -73.38 -25.80 25.18
N LEU A 370 -72.82 -25.05 26.13
CA LEU A 370 -73.50 -24.75 27.40
C LEU A 370 -74.77 -23.91 27.16
N ALA A 371 -74.72 -22.95 26.24
CA ALA A 371 -75.88 -22.14 25.86
C ALA A 371 -77.00 -23.00 25.22
N SER A 372 -76.67 -23.94 24.33
CA SER A 372 -77.68 -24.83 23.71
C SER A 372 -78.25 -25.84 24.70
N VAL A 373 -77.44 -26.35 25.64
CA VAL A 373 -77.92 -27.17 26.77
C VAL A 373 -78.83 -26.36 27.69
N SER A 374 -78.49 -25.11 28.03
CA SER A 374 -79.39 -24.27 28.85
C SER A 374 -80.69 -23.93 28.12
N ALA A 375 -80.63 -23.64 26.81
CA ALA A 375 -81.81 -23.32 26.00
C ALA A 375 -82.73 -24.54 25.83
N THR A 376 -82.16 -25.73 25.64
CA THR A 376 -82.94 -26.99 25.58
C THR A 376 -83.50 -27.39 26.94
N LEU A 377 -82.79 -27.14 28.05
CA LEU A 377 -83.34 -27.31 29.41
C LEU A 377 -84.49 -26.33 29.71
N VAL A 378 -84.36 -25.06 29.32
CA VAL A 378 -85.44 -24.06 29.47
C VAL A 378 -86.64 -24.43 28.58
N GLY A 379 -86.41 -24.80 27.32
CA GLY A 379 -87.47 -25.28 26.41
C GLY A 379 -88.15 -26.55 26.93
N TRP A 380 -87.38 -27.50 27.47
CA TRP A 380 -87.91 -28.72 28.10
C TRP A 380 -88.70 -28.41 29.37
N MET A 381 -88.25 -27.48 30.22
CA MET A 381 -89.02 -27.03 31.37
C MET A 381 -90.32 -26.33 30.95
N PHE A 382 -90.29 -25.50 29.91
CA PHE A 382 -91.48 -24.82 29.40
C PHE A 382 -92.48 -25.81 28.79
N PHE A 383 -92.00 -26.78 28.00
CA PHE A 383 -92.81 -27.88 27.45
C PHE A 383 -93.40 -28.76 28.56
N ARG A 384 -92.60 -29.11 29.57
CA ARG A 384 -93.02 -29.91 30.74
C ARG A 384 -93.97 -29.16 31.67
N TRP A 385 -93.92 -27.82 31.69
CA TRP A 385 -94.91 -26.97 32.35
C TRP A 385 -96.21 -26.93 31.57
N TYR A 386 -96.15 -26.64 30.26
CA TYR A 386 -97.31 -26.60 29.36
C TYR A 386 -98.11 -27.92 29.37
N PHE A 387 -97.42 -29.07 29.25
CA PHE A 387 -98.04 -30.41 29.32
C PHE A 387 -98.25 -30.96 30.75
N LYS A 388 -98.11 -30.13 31.79
CA LYS A 388 -98.60 -30.41 33.15
C LYS A 388 -99.61 -29.37 33.68
N GLY A 389 -99.87 -28.31 32.91
CA GLY A 389 -100.82 -27.24 33.25
C GLY A 389 -102.22 -27.48 32.69
N ASN A 390 -102.55 -28.70 32.27
CA ASN A 390 -103.80 -29.10 31.62
C ASN A 390 -104.14 -30.54 32.01
#